data_AF-A0A149TDV5-F1
#
_entry.id   AF-A0A149TDV5-F1
#
_cell.length_a   1.000
_cell.length_b   1.000
_cell.length_c   1.000
_cell.angle_alpha   90.00
_cell.angle_beta   90.00
_cell.angle_gamma   90.00
#
_symmetry.space_group_name_H-M   'P 1'
#
loop_
_entity.id
_entity.type
_entity.pdbx_description
1 polymer ?
#
loop_
_entity_poly.entity_id
_entity_poly.type
_entity_poly.pdbx_seq_one_letter_code
_entity_poly.pdbx_strand_id
1 'polypeptide(L)'
;MPFLRTDHWRCAIVHAPLAELVEAASLNGFPITTLPDIGDHRFLADPFGLWRDGKLHVFAEAFDYRHPKGTIDVLIYDGTGRMLSRESVLEEPWHLSYPFVFEHEGEVFMLPEASASGRLSLYRAKSFPREWERVEAFDFPEAAIDATPLHYAGRWWMFWTPAGNKVERQSLLNISVADTLTGPWKNLGLFLNDRAGARPAGTPVVVDRKIILPTQDCQGTYGRGIRLLEIEGLERELPKVTPGLTVSIPAILRRRFPDGMHTLSAAGQVTLIDVKKIGLGPKRDLLNMKRRIFGA
;
A
#
# COMPACT_ATOMS: atom_id res chain seq x y z
N MET A 1 1.80 -1.62 18.84
CA MET A 1 0.38 -1.33 19.13
C MET A 1 0.17 -1.16 20.64
N PRO A 2 -0.79 -0.32 21.09
CA PRO A 2 -1.11 -0.19 22.51
C PRO A 2 -1.63 -1.49 23.13
N PHE A 3 -1.49 -1.62 24.46
CA PHE A 3 -2.07 -2.71 25.25
C PHE A 3 -3.60 -2.78 25.05
N LEU A 4 -4.17 -3.98 24.98
CA LEU A 4 -5.58 -4.31 24.74
C LEU A 4 -6.18 -3.87 23.40
N ARG A 5 -5.38 -3.31 22.48
CA ARG A 5 -5.87 -2.84 21.17
C ARG A 5 -5.28 -3.65 20.04
N THR A 6 -6.11 -4.26 19.20
CA THR A 6 -5.67 -5.03 18.02
C THR A 6 -6.28 -4.42 16.78
N ASP A 7 -5.48 -4.16 15.75
CA ASP A 7 -5.99 -3.67 14.48
C ASP A 7 -6.53 -4.85 13.67
N HIS A 8 -7.69 -4.67 13.07
CA HIS A 8 -8.29 -5.64 12.16
C HIS A 8 -8.52 -4.93 10.83
N TRP A 9 -7.74 -5.33 9.84
CA TRP A 9 -7.85 -4.81 8.48
C TRP A 9 -8.77 -5.68 7.62
N ARG A 10 -9.40 -5.04 6.65
CA ARG A 10 -10.22 -5.68 5.64
C ARG A 10 -10.06 -4.97 4.32
N CYS A 11 -9.45 -5.65 3.35
CA CYS A 11 -9.43 -5.18 1.98
C CYS A 11 -10.83 -5.22 1.33
N ALA A 12 -11.04 -4.35 0.35
CA ALA A 12 -12.23 -4.33 -0.50
C ALA A 12 -11.89 -3.83 -1.90
N ILE A 13 -12.72 -4.24 -2.86
CA ILE A 13 -12.71 -3.80 -4.26
C ILE A 13 -13.84 -2.79 -4.41
N VAL A 14 -13.51 -1.57 -4.79
CA VAL A 14 -14.45 -0.57 -5.27
C VAL A 14 -14.54 -0.74 -6.79
N HIS A 15 -15.73 -0.98 -7.32
CA HIS A 15 -15.96 -1.26 -8.74
C HIS A 15 -16.03 0.04 -9.57
N ALA A 16 -14.94 0.80 -9.52
CA ALA A 16 -14.68 1.97 -10.35
C ALA A 16 -13.18 2.26 -10.45
N PRO A 17 -12.70 2.82 -11.57
CA PRO A 17 -11.34 3.32 -11.71
C PRO A 17 -11.00 4.40 -10.68
N LEU A 18 -9.75 4.45 -10.22
CA LEU A 18 -9.33 5.41 -9.19
C LEU A 18 -9.50 6.87 -9.64
N ALA A 19 -9.32 7.17 -10.93
CA ALA A 19 -9.52 8.51 -11.47
C ALA A 19 -10.95 9.05 -11.24
N GLU A 20 -11.97 8.20 -11.40
CA GLU A 20 -13.37 8.59 -11.14
C GLU A 20 -13.61 8.87 -9.66
N LEU A 21 -12.98 8.10 -8.77
CA LEU A 21 -13.09 8.29 -7.32
C LEU A 21 -12.42 9.58 -6.86
N VAL A 22 -11.29 9.92 -7.49
CA VAL A 22 -10.56 11.17 -7.26
C VAL A 22 -11.40 12.36 -7.73
N GLU A 23 -12.00 12.29 -8.92
CA GLU A 23 -12.87 13.35 -9.44
C GLU A 23 -14.13 13.53 -8.58
N ALA A 24 -14.76 12.42 -8.16
CA ALA A 24 -15.91 12.45 -7.25
C ALA A 24 -15.56 12.84 -5.81
N ALA A 25 -14.28 12.82 -5.45
CA ALA A 25 -13.75 12.99 -4.09
C ALA A 25 -14.48 12.11 -3.04
N SER A 26 -14.94 10.92 -3.43
CA SER A 26 -15.80 10.08 -2.59
C SER A 26 -15.76 8.62 -3.03
N LEU A 27 -15.83 7.71 -2.06
CA LEU A 27 -16.03 6.27 -2.27
C LEU A 27 -17.51 5.88 -2.20
N ASN A 28 -18.40 6.80 -1.83
CA ASN A 28 -19.84 6.53 -1.74
C ASN A 28 -20.47 6.59 -3.14
N GLY A 29 -21.46 5.72 -3.37
CA GLY A 29 -22.16 5.62 -4.66
C GLY A 29 -21.60 4.55 -5.59
N PHE A 30 -20.42 4.01 -5.29
CA PHE A 30 -19.80 2.94 -6.06
C PHE A 30 -20.10 1.55 -5.44
N PRO A 31 -20.29 0.51 -6.26
CA PRO A 31 -20.41 -0.86 -5.74
C PRO A 31 -19.11 -1.30 -5.06
N ILE A 32 -19.21 -2.02 -3.94
CA ILE A 32 -18.05 -2.47 -3.16
C ILE A 32 -18.18 -3.96 -2.82
N THR A 33 -17.10 -4.72 -3.02
CA THR A 33 -16.97 -6.12 -2.63
C THR A 33 -15.82 -6.27 -1.63
N THR A 34 -16.10 -6.73 -0.41
CA THR A 34 -15.05 -7.01 0.58
C THR A 34 -14.29 -8.29 0.24
N LEU A 35 -12.97 -8.28 0.43
CA LEU A 35 -12.14 -9.48 0.37
C LEU A 35 -12.52 -10.48 1.49
N PRO A 36 -12.23 -11.78 1.31
CA PRO A 36 -12.61 -12.83 2.24
C PRO A 36 -12.08 -12.59 3.66
N ASP A 37 -12.81 -13.13 4.64
CA ASP A 37 -12.29 -13.22 6.01
C ASP A 37 -11.32 -14.39 6.09
N ILE A 38 -10.07 -14.09 6.41
CA ILE A 38 -9.02 -15.12 6.48
C ILE A 38 -8.86 -15.70 7.91
N GLY A 39 -9.81 -15.38 8.79
CA GLY A 39 -9.99 -15.98 10.10
C GLY A 39 -9.37 -15.19 11.24
N ASP A 40 -9.57 -15.72 12.45
CA ASP A 40 -9.11 -15.08 13.68
C ASP A 40 -7.59 -14.85 13.68
N HIS A 41 -7.20 -13.71 14.24
CA HIS A 41 -5.81 -13.29 14.38
C HIS A 41 -5.08 -13.07 13.06
N ARG A 42 -5.79 -13.05 11.92
CA ARG A 42 -5.20 -12.78 10.62
C ARG A 42 -5.89 -11.60 9.96
N PHE A 43 -5.18 -10.93 9.07
CA PHE A 43 -5.77 -9.93 8.19
C PHE A 43 -5.06 -9.86 6.85
N LEU A 44 -5.77 -9.30 5.88
CA LEU A 44 -5.20 -8.79 4.64
C LEU A 44 -5.23 -7.25 4.70
N ALA A 45 -4.13 -6.61 4.32
CA ALA A 45 -3.98 -5.15 4.25
C ALA A 45 -3.16 -4.75 3.01
N ASP A 46 -3.07 -3.44 2.74
CA ASP A 46 -2.28 -2.90 1.62
C ASP A 46 -2.54 -3.57 0.26
N PRO A 47 -3.80 -3.62 -0.22
CA PRO A 47 -4.08 -4.28 -1.48
C PRO A 47 -3.56 -3.47 -2.68
N PHE A 48 -2.88 -4.14 -3.60
CA PHE A 48 -2.49 -3.64 -4.93
C PHE A 48 -2.91 -4.67 -5.97
N GLY A 49 -3.16 -4.25 -7.21
CA GLY A 49 -3.66 -5.21 -8.19
C GLY A 49 -3.41 -4.88 -9.64
N LEU A 50 -3.51 -5.94 -10.43
CA LEU A 50 -3.17 -5.94 -11.84
C LEU A 50 -4.12 -6.86 -12.60
N TRP A 51 -4.64 -6.36 -13.72
CA TRP A 51 -5.45 -7.15 -14.64
C TRP A 51 -4.54 -7.86 -15.64
N ARG A 52 -4.71 -9.17 -15.79
CA ARG A 52 -4.03 -9.96 -16.82
C ARG A 52 -4.90 -11.14 -17.24
N ASP A 53 -4.97 -11.40 -18.54
CA ASP A 53 -5.74 -12.51 -19.13
C ASP A 53 -7.20 -12.58 -18.63
N GLY A 54 -7.86 -11.41 -18.52
CA GLY A 54 -9.25 -11.29 -18.06
C GLY A 54 -9.47 -11.58 -16.57
N LYS A 55 -8.39 -11.64 -15.77
CA LYS A 55 -8.44 -11.87 -14.33
C LYS A 55 -7.82 -10.71 -13.58
N LEU A 56 -8.39 -10.41 -12.41
CA LEU A 56 -7.83 -9.46 -11.47
C LEU A 56 -6.97 -10.21 -10.45
N HIS A 57 -5.71 -9.80 -10.34
CA HIS A 57 -4.76 -10.33 -9.35
C HIS A 57 -4.59 -9.27 -8.26
N VAL A 58 -5.02 -9.58 -7.04
CA VAL A 58 -4.91 -8.67 -5.88
C VAL A 58 -3.82 -9.19 -4.95
N PHE A 59 -2.71 -8.47 -4.88
CA PHE A 59 -1.61 -8.70 -3.95
C PHE A 59 -1.87 -7.93 -2.66
N ALA A 60 -1.66 -8.56 -1.51
CA ALA A 60 -1.92 -7.95 -0.21
C ALA A 60 -0.93 -8.45 0.85
N GLU A 61 -0.65 -7.62 1.86
CA GLU A 61 -0.01 -8.06 3.10
C GLU A 61 -0.91 -9.11 3.76
N ALA A 62 -0.42 -10.33 3.93
CA ALA A 62 -1.01 -11.35 4.76
C ALA A 62 -0.27 -11.39 6.11
N PHE A 63 -0.98 -11.05 7.18
CA PHE A 63 -0.41 -11.02 8.52
C PHE A 63 -1.10 -12.00 9.44
N ASP A 64 -0.33 -12.72 10.27
CA ASP A 64 -0.84 -13.56 11.34
C ASP A 64 -0.30 -13.08 12.69
N TYR A 65 -1.17 -12.59 13.58
CA TYR A 65 -0.77 -12.19 14.93
C TYR A 65 -0.13 -13.31 15.72
N ARG A 66 -0.32 -14.60 15.37
CA ARG A 66 0.40 -15.74 15.96
C ARG A 66 1.89 -15.72 15.60
N HIS A 67 2.21 -15.42 14.35
CA HIS A 67 3.56 -15.35 13.79
C HIS A 67 3.72 -13.97 13.14
N PRO A 68 4.08 -12.93 13.90
CA PRO A 68 3.84 -11.52 13.55
C PRO A 68 4.83 -11.02 12.49
N LYS A 69 4.73 -11.59 11.30
CA LYS A 69 5.50 -11.33 10.09
C LYS A 69 4.50 -11.27 8.93
N GLY A 70 4.55 -10.20 8.15
CA GLY A 70 3.77 -10.05 6.93
C GLY A 70 4.44 -10.82 5.80
N THR A 71 3.65 -11.57 5.05
CA THR A 71 4.02 -12.15 3.75
C THR A 71 3.14 -11.53 2.67
N ILE A 72 3.46 -11.72 1.39
CA ILE A 72 2.59 -11.26 0.31
C ILE A 72 1.79 -12.44 -0.22
N ASP A 73 0.48 -12.31 -0.15
CA ASP A 73 -0.46 -13.23 -0.80
C ASP A 73 -1.03 -12.60 -2.06
N VAL A 74 -1.32 -13.43 -3.07
CA VAL A 74 -2.16 -13.06 -4.21
C VAL A 74 -3.53 -13.70 -4.09
N LEU A 75 -4.58 -12.93 -4.36
CA LEU A 75 -5.96 -13.39 -4.53
C LEU A 75 -6.35 -13.18 -5.99
N ILE A 76 -6.78 -14.23 -6.67
CA ILE A 76 -7.13 -14.19 -8.09
C ILE A 76 -8.64 -14.18 -8.23
N TYR A 77 -9.17 -13.21 -8.98
CA TYR A 77 -10.59 -13.08 -9.28
C TYR A 77 -10.81 -13.25 -10.79
N ASP A 78 -11.90 -13.93 -11.17
CA ASP A 78 -12.37 -13.89 -12.56
C ASP A 78 -13.01 -12.53 -12.89
N GLY A 79 -13.28 -12.28 -14.18
CA GLY A 79 -13.90 -11.03 -14.64
C GLY A 79 -15.32 -10.76 -14.08
N THR A 80 -15.93 -11.72 -13.38
CA THR A 80 -17.21 -11.53 -12.70
C THR A 80 -17.05 -11.11 -11.24
N GLY A 81 -15.82 -11.01 -10.75
CA GLY A 81 -15.52 -10.67 -9.35
C GLY A 81 -15.58 -11.87 -8.40
N ARG A 82 -15.65 -13.11 -8.91
CA ARG A 82 -15.58 -14.31 -8.08
C ARG A 82 -14.13 -14.69 -7.83
N MET A 83 -13.78 -14.89 -6.56
CA MET A 83 -12.45 -15.38 -6.18
C MET A 83 -12.24 -16.82 -6.65
N LEU A 84 -11.15 -17.05 -7.37
CA LEU A 84 -10.72 -18.35 -7.88
C LEU A 84 -9.73 -19.05 -6.95
N SER A 85 -8.75 -18.30 -6.42
CA SER A 85 -7.69 -18.85 -5.57
C SER A 85 -7.07 -17.77 -4.70
N ARG A 86 -6.36 -18.24 -3.66
CA ARG A 86 -5.43 -17.44 -2.85
C ARG A 86 -4.19 -18.28 -2.57
N GLU A 87 -3.02 -17.67 -2.74
CA GLU A 87 -1.73 -18.31 -2.50
C GLU A 87 -0.69 -17.30 -2.00
N SER A 88 0.28 -17.75 -1.21
CA SER A 88 1.42 -16.92 -0.81
C SER A 88 2.47 -16.94 -1.92
N VAL A 89 2.95 -15.76 -2.31
CA VAL A 89 3.83 -15.58 -3.48
C VAL A 89 5.17 -14.95 -3.15
N LEU A 90 5.28 -14.31 -1.98
CA LEU A 90 6.55 -13.77 -1.50
C LEU A 90 6.63 -13.88 0.02
N GLU A 91 7.63 -14.62 0.49
CA GLU A 91 7.96 -14.76 1.90
C GLU A 91 9.46 -14.53 2.08
N GLU A 92 9.82 -13.74 3.09
CA GLU A 92 11.20 -13.43 3.43
C GLU A 92 11.44 -13.63 4.94
N PRO A 93 12.70 -13.60 5.42
CA PRO A 93 13.00 -13.64 6.85
C PRO A 93 12.50 -12.41 7.63
N TRP A 94 12.19 -11.32 6.93
CA TRP A 94 11.65 -10.07 7.48
C TRP A 94 10.17 -9.87 7.10
N HIS A 95 9.56 -8.85 7.70
CA HIS A 95 8.18 -8.46 7.42
C HIS A 95 8.08 -7.78 6.04
N LEU A 96 7.07 -8.18 5.26
CA LEU A 96 6.69 -7.58 3.98
C LEU A 96 5.29 -6.99 4.07
N SER A 97 5.10 -5.79 3.54
CA SER A 97 3.81 -5.09 3.40
C SER A 97 3.80 -4.26 2.10
N TYR A 98 2.74 -3.49 1.85
CA TYR A 98 2.66 -2.55 0.71
C TYR A 98 3.21 -3.10 -0.64
N PRO A 99 2.68 -4.23 -1.16
CA PRO A 99 3.20 -4.88 -2.36
C PRO A 99 2.84 -4.11 -3.63
N PHE A 100 3.45 -2.95 -3.88
CA PHE A 100 3.13 -2.12 -5.04
C PHE A 100 3.46 -2.88 -6.34
N VAL A 101 2.44 -3.30 -7.10
CA VAL A 101 2.59 -4.08 -8.35
C VAL A 101 2.25 -3.21 -9.56
N PHE A 102 3.09 -3.28 -10.61
CA PHE A 102 2.92 -2.50 -11.84
C PHE A 102 3.59 -3.17 -13.05
N GLU A 103 3.17 -2.79 -14.25
CA GLU A 103 3.81 -3.22 -15.50
C GLU A 103 4.79 -2.16 -16.01
N HIS A 104 5.92 -2.60 -16.54
CA HIS A 104 6.86 -1.75 -17.26
C HIS A 104 7.60 -2.59 -18.31
N GLU A 105 7.67 -2.08 -19.55
CA GLU A 105 8.36 -2.74 -20.67
C GLU A 105 7.94 -4.19 -20.91
N GLY A 106 6.66 -4.51 -20.67
CA GLY A 106 6.08 -5.86 -20.86
C GLY A 106 6.31 -6.82 -19.70
N GLU A 107 7.09 -6.42 -18.70
CA GLU A 107 7.38 -7.18 -17.49
C GLU A 107 6.49 -6.69 -16.32
N VAL A 108 6.28 -7.57 -15.32
CA VAL A 108 5.56 -7.22 -14.10
C VAL A 108 6.53 -7.13 -12.94
N PHE A 109 6.43 -6.02 -12.20
CA PHE A 109 7.27 -5.75 -11.05
C PHE A 109 6.46 -5.63 -9.77
N MET A 110 7.09 -5.95 -8.64
CA MET A 110 6.57 -5.74 -7.29
C MET A 110 7.63 -5.02 -6.46
N LEU A 111 7.22 -3.96 -5.76
CA LEU A 111 8.07 -3.16 -4.89
C LEU A 111 7.48 -3.15 -3.47
N PRO A 112 7.66 -4.23 -2.67
CA PRO A 112 7.08 -4.31 -1.33
C PRO A 112 7.81 -3.40 -0.33
N GLU A 113 7.11 -2.91 0.69
CA GLU A 113 7.77 -2.40 1.89
C GLU A 113 8.49 -3.56 2.58
N ALA A 114 9.79 -3.37 2.80
CA ALA A 114 10.65 -4.31 3.51
C ALA A 114 11.64 -3.57 4.41
N SER A 115 11.20 -2.49 5.09
CA SER A 115 12.09 -1.57 5.82
C SER A 115 12.97 -2.26 6.87
N ALA A 116 12.50 -3.36 7.46
CA ALA A 116 13.27 -4.19 8.40
C ALA A 116 14.47 -4.93 7.77
N SER A 117 14.51 -5.08 6.44
CA SER A 117 15.64 -5.65 5.70
C SER A 117 16.84 -4.71 5.56
N GLY A 118 16.64 -3.42 5.86
CA GLY A 118 17.66 -2.37 5.71
C GLY A 118 17.80 -1.81 4.28
N ARG A 119 16.99 -2.26 3.31
CA ARG A 119 17.00 -1.77 1.93
C ARG A 119 15.62 -1.84 1.29
N LEU A 120 15.43 -1.08 0.20
CA LEU A 120 14.33 -1.29 -0.73
C LEU A 120 14.74 -2.34 -1.78
N SER A 121 13.84 -3.24 -2.17
CA SER A 121 14.13 -4.28 -3.17
C SER A 121 13.01 -4.37 -4.20
N LEU A 122 13.37 -4.26 -5.47
CA LEU A 122 12.47 -4.49 -6.60
C LEU A 122 12.47 -5.97 -6.94
N TYR A 123 11.30 -6.54 -7.16
CA TYR A 123 11.11 -7.90 -7.64
C TYR A 123 10.48 -7.87 -9.03
N ARG A 124 10.90 -8.81 -9.89
CA ARG A 124 10.31 -9.06 -11.20
C ARG A 124 9.62 -10.41 -11.18
N ALA A 125 8.46 -10.50 -11.84
CA ALA A 125 7.76 -11.76 -11.97
C ALA A 125 8.52 -12.69 -12.94
N LYS A 126 9.05 -13.80 -12.43
CA LYS A 126 9.63 -14.87 -13.24
C LYS A 126 8.54 -15.71 -13.91
N SER A 127 7.45 -15.96 -13.18
CA SER A 127 6.23 -16.60 -13.67
C SER A 127 5.04 -15.96 -12.98
N PHE A 128 4.48 -14.92 -13.58
CA PHE A 128 3.36 -14.19 -13.01
C PHE A 128 2.12 -15.10 -12.82
N PRO A 129 1.39 -15.00 -11.68
CA PRO A 129 1.62 -14.12 -10.53
C PRO A 129 2.46 -14.75 -9.39
N ARG A 130 2.99 -15.96 -9.59
CA ARG A 130 3.41 -16.85 -8.50
C ARG A 130 4.88 -16.79 -8.13
N GLU A 131 5.76 -16.66 -9.13
CA GLU A 131 7.20 -16.69 -8.91
C GLU A 131 7.80 -15.31 -9.14
N TRP A 132 8.59 -14.86 -8.16
CA TRP A 132 9.23 -13.55 -8.14
C TRP A 132 10.72 -13.72 -7.87
N GLU A 133 11.53 -12.89 -8.52
CA GLU A 133 12.97 -12.82 -8.28
C GLU A 133 13.40 -11.37 -8.08
N ARG A 134 14.43 -11.17 -7.26
CA ARG A 134 14.99 -9.83 -7.01
C ARG A 134 15.68 -9.31 -8.27
N VAL A 135 15.52 -8.03 -8.54
CA VAL A 135 16.25 -7.33 -9.60
C VAL A 135 17.57 -6.84 -9.01
N GLU A 136 18.65 -7.60 -9.23
CA GLU A 136 19.98 -7.30 -8.65
C GLU A 136 20.54 -5.93 -9.06
N ALA A 137 20.14 -5.43 -10.24
CA ALA A 137 20.54 -4.11 -10.73
C ALA A 137 19.77 -2.93 -10.08
N PHE A 138 18.76 -3.20 -9.24
CA PHE A 138 17.99 -2.15 -8.59
C PHE A 138 18.81 -1.42 -7.52
N ASP A 139 19.19 -0.19 -7.82
CA ASP A 139 20.04 0.65 -6.99
C ASP A 139 19.25 1.79 -6.34
N PHE A 140 18.67 1.51 -5.17
CA PHE A 140 18.02 2.50 -4.32
C PHE A 140 18.78 2.60 -2.97
N PRO A 141 19.29 3.79 -2.61
CA PRO A 141 20.31 3.92 -1.55
C PRO A 141 19.79 3.78 -0.11
N GLU A 142 18.47 3.72 0.10
CA GLU A 142 17.83 3.88 1.40
C GLU A 142 16.83 2.76 1.71
N ALA A 143 16.59 2.48 2.99
CA ALA A 143 15.42 1.72 3.41
C ALA A 143 14.17 2.60 3.30
N ALA A 144 13.24 2.22 2.43
CA ALA A 144 12.02 2.97 2.17
C ALA A 144 10.78 2.24 2.73
N ILE A 145 9.89 3.04 3.31
CA ILE A 145 8.55 2.65 3.73
C ILE A 145 7.56 3.13 2.67
N ASP A 146 6.61 2.27 2.30
CA ASP A 146 5.56 2.51 1.30
C ASP A 146 6.08 3.13 -0.01
N ALA A 147 7.20 2.60 -0.50
CA ALA A 147 7.84 3.10 -1.72
C ALA A 147 6.86 3.03 -2.91
N THR A 148 6.60 4.18 -3.49
CA THR A 148 5.53 4.38 -4.47
C THR A 148 6.14 4.97 -5.76
N PRO A 149 6.41 4.14 -6.77
CA PRO A 149 7.03 4.57 -8.01
C PRO A 149 6.00 5.16 -8.97
N LEU A 150 6.43 6.14 -9.77
CA LEU A 150 5.65 6.75 -10.85
C LEU A 150 6.57 7.05 -12.03
N HIS A 151 6.24 6.52 -13.21
CA HIS A 151 6.87 6.96 -14.45
C HIS A 151 6.09 8.14 -15.03
N TYR A 152 6.70 9.32 -15.06
CA TYR A 152 6.06 10.55 -15.52
C TYR A 152 7.07 11.50 -16.16
N ALA A 153 6.69 12.11 -17.29
CA ALA A 153 7.53 13.03 -18.07
C ALA A 153 8.90 12.42 -18.46
N GLY A 154 8.91 11.13 -18.81
CA GLY A 154 10.12 10.41 -19.26
C GLY A 154 11.13 10.07 -18.16
N ARG A 155 10.73 10.20 -16.89
CA ARG A 155 11.56 9.88 -15.72
C ARG A 155 10.78 9.05 -14.71
N TRP A 156 11.53 8.36 -13.86
CA TRP A 156 11.01 7.67 -12.71
C TRP A 156 11.08 8.55 -11.47
N TRP A 157 9.97 8.60 -10.74
CA TRP A 157 9.83 9.29 -9.46
C TRP A 157 9.49 8.27 -8.39
N MET A 158 10.06 8.41 -7.20
CA MET A 158 9.75 7.59 -6.04
C MET A 158 9.24 8.48 -4.93
N PHE A 159 8.04 8.19 -4.43
CA PHE A 159 7.47 8.79 -3.22
C PHE A 159 7.61 7.77 -2.09
N TRP A 160 8.21 8.15 -0.98
CA TRP A 160 8.54 7.19 0.08
C TRP A 160 8.68 7.83 1.45
N THR A 161 8.53 7.03 2.50
CA THR A 161 8.76 7.46 3.88
C THR A 161 10.07 6.84 4.42
N PRO A 162 10.93 7.57 5.12
CA PRO A 162 12.14 7.01 5.71
C PRO A 162 11.84 6.07 6.88
N ALA A 163 12.69 5.06 7.08
CA ALA A 163 12.54 4.02 8.11
C ALA A 163 12.72 4.50 9.58
N GLY A 164 12.79 5.81 9.84
CA GLY A 164 13.15 6.46 11.11
C GLY A 164 12.29 6.15 12.34
N ASN A 165 12.15 7.08 13.27
CA ASN A 165 11.31 6.88 14.45
C ASN A 165 9.81 6.87 14.11
N LYS A 166 8.95 6.48 15.05
CA LYS A 166 7.50 6.34 14.81
C LYS A 166 6.84 7.61 14.27
N VAL A 167 7.27 8.80 14.72
CA VAL A 167 6.70 10.07 14.24
C VAL A 167 7.10 10.27 12.78
N GLU A 168 8.38 10.08 12.46
CA GLU A 168 8.92 10.22 11.11
C GLU A 168 8.22 9.26 10.12
N ARG A 169 8.04 8.00 10.52
CA ARG A 169 7.31 6.98 9.74
C ARG A 169 5.84 7.31 9.49
N GLN A 170 5.30 8.36 10.09
CA GLN A 170 3.89 8.76 9.99
C GLN A 170 3.72 10.20 9.52
N SER A 171 4.80 10.96 9.33
CA SER A 171 4.72 12.38 8.98
C SER A 171 5.64 12.80 7.85
N LEU A 172 6.60 11.98 7.42
CA LEU A 172 7.55 12.37 6.37
C LEU A 172 7.24 11.71 5.02
N LEU A 173 7.31 12.53 3.98
CA LEU A 173 7.31 12.15 2.58
C LEU A 173 8.61 12.66 1.95
N ASN A 174 9.42 11.76 1.44
CA ASN A 174 10.59 12.06 0.62
C ASN A 174 10.27 11.80 -0.86
N ILE A 175 11.08 12.42 -1.72
CA ILE A 175 11.02 12.24 -3.17
C ILE A 175 12.41 11.89 -3.73
N SER A 176 12.46 10.92 -4.63
CA SER A 176 13.67 10.55 -5.38
C SER A 176 13.36 10.49 -6.88
N VAL A 177 14.40 10.60 -7.71
CA VAL A 177 14.28 10.58 -9.19
C VAL A 177 15.34 9.67 -9.81
N ALA A 178 15.01 9.03 -10.92
CA ALA A 178 15.92 8.25 -11.75
C ALA A 178 15.52 8.31 -13.23
N ASP A 179 16.49 8.08 -14.13
CA ASP A 179 16.20 7.95 -15.57
C ASP A 179 15.62 6.58 -15.92
N THR A 180 15.97 5.54 -15.16
CA THR A 180 15.47 4.17 -15.35
C THR A 180 14.89 3.61 -14.06
N LEU A 181 14.02 2.60 -14.16
CA LEU A 181 13.39 1.97 -13.00
C LEU A 181 14.43 1.39 -12.02
N THR A 182 15.52 0.84 -12.55
CA THR A 182 16.59 0.22 -11.77
C THR A 182 17.56 1.22 -11.16
N GLY A 183 17.42 2.52 -11.46
CA GLY A 183 18.31 3.56 -10.96
C GLY A 183 19.48 3.87 -11.90
N PRO A 184 20.56 4.48 -11.38
CA PRO A 184 20.75 4.86 -9.98
C PRO A 184 19.73 5.89 -9.53
N TRP A 185 19.16 5.71 -8.33
CA TRP A 185 18.16 6.62 -7.79
C TRP A 185 18.81 7.77 -7.02
N LYS A 186 18.45 9.01 -7.38
CA LYS A 186 18.88 10.23 -6.69
C LYS A 186 17.83 10.69 -5.69
N ASN A 187 18.19 10.73 -4.41
CA ASN A 187 17.34 11.32 -3.37
C ASN A 187 17.31 12.85 -3.51
N LEU A 188 16.11 13.43 -3.66
CA LEU A 188 15.91 14.89 -3.70
C LEU A 188 15.59 15.48 -2.32
N GLY A 189 15.37 14.64 -1.32
CA GLY A 189 15.18 15.01 0.07
C GLY A 189 13.73 15.00 0.54
N LEU A 190 13.50 15.68 1.67
CA LEU A 190 12.20 15.83 2.29
C LEU A 190 11.28 16.70 1.42
N PHE A 191 10.14 16.15 1.04
CA PHE A 191 9.15 16.82 0.21
C PHE A 191 7.96 17.37 1.01
N LEU A 192 7.50 16.63 2.02
CA LEU A 192 6.43 17.06 2.93
C LEU A 192 6.66 16.50 4.35
N ASN A 193 6.42 17.33 5.36
CA ASN A 193 6.32 16.91 6.76
C ASN A 193 4.93 17.26 7.32
N ASP A 194 3.98 16.33 7.18
CA ASP A 194 2.62 16.49 7.69
C ASP A 194 2.04 15.13 8.09
N ARG A 195 1.76 14.98 9.38
CA ARG A 195 1.13 13.76 9.91
C ARG A 195 -0.30 13.55 9.38
N ALA A 196 -0.94 14.59 8.84
CA ALA A 196 -2.27 14.51 8.25
C ALA A 196 -2.29 13.99 6.80
N GLY A 197 -1.13 13.70 6.19
CA GLY A 197 -1.11 13.22 4.81
C GLY A 197 0.25 13.21 4.14
N ALA A 198 1.26 12.59 4.74
CA ALA A 198 2.59 12.47 4.13
C ALA A 198 2.96 11.03 3.74
N ARG A 199 2.70 10.04 4.60
CA ARG A 199 3.05 8.64 4.32
C ARG A 199 2.30 8.14 3.08
N PRO A 200 2.94 7.56 2.05
CA PRO A 200 2.23 7.05 0.88
C PRO A 200 1.15 6.02 1.21
N ALA A 201 0.11 5.95 0.38
CA ALA A 201 -1.10 5.19 0.67
C ALA A 201 -1.76 4.57 -0.57
N GLY A 202 -0.98 4.29 -1.62
CA GLY A 202 -1.46 3.60 -2.81
C GLY A 202 -0.93 4.20 -4.10
N THR A 203 -1.74 4.16 -5.15
CA THR A 203 -1.28 4.43 -6.52
C THR A 203 -1.43 5.90 -6.88
N PRO A 204 -0.37 6.58 -7.33
CA PRO A 204 -0.48 7.90 -7.92
C PRO A 204 -1.24 7.83 -9.24
N VAL A 205 -2.13 8.79 -9.48
CA VAL A 205 -2.86 8.89 -10.76
C VAL A 205 -2.67 10.28 -11.36
N VAL A 206 -2.68 10.35 -12.70
CA VAL A 206 -2.58 11.63 -13.42
C VAL A 206 -3.98 12.04 -13.86
N VAL A 207 -4.46 13.17 -13.34
CA VAL A 207 -5.75 13.79 -13.69
C VAL A 207 -5.48 15.23 -14.11
N ASP A 208 -5.90 15.63 -15.31
CA ASP A 208 -5.68 16.99 -15.84
C ASP A 208 -4.24 17.50 -15.75
N ARG A 209 -3.25 16.63 -16.02
CA ARG A 209 -1.80 16.88 -15.91
C ARG A 209 -1.29 17.14 -14.48
N LYS A 210 -2.14 16.97 -13.47
CA LYS A 210 -1.74 16.94 -12.06
C LYS A 210 -1.56 15.51 -11.62
N ILE A 211 -0.56 15.27 -10.78
CA ILE A 211 -0.38 13.98 -10.13
C ILE A 211 -1.12 14.02 -8.81
N ILE A 212 -2.01 13.07 -8.60
CA ILE A 212 -2.74 12.89 -7.36
C ILE A 212 -2.13 11.69 -6.65
N LEU A 213 -1.45 11.95 -5.53
CA LEU A 213 -0.81 10.93 -4.70
C LEU A 213 -1.66 10.68 -3.45
N PRO A 214 -2.24 9.47 -3.28
CA PRO A 214 -2.85 9.07 -2.03
C PRO A 214 -1.80 8.97 -0.92
N THR A 215 -2.07 9.59 0.23
CA THR A 215 -1.26 9.51 1.45
C THR A 215 -2.12 9.27 2.69
N GLN A 216 -1.52 8.71 3.73
CA GLN A 216 -2.20 8.34 4.96
C GLN A 216 -2.33 9.56 5.87
N ASP A 217 -3.55 9.82 6.32
CA ASP A 217 -3.76 10.61 7.53
C ASP A 217 -3.48 9.74 8.75
N CYS A 218 -2.44 10.09 9.49
CA CYS A 218 -2.01 9.39 10.70
C CYS A 218 -2.31 10.19 11.99
N GLN A 219 -3.18 11.21 11.93
CA GLN A 219 -3.62 11.96 13.11
C GLN A 219 -4.50 11.10 14.02
N GLY A 220 -4.21 11.09 15.32
CA GLY A 220 -4.93 10.31 16.33
C GLY A 220 -4.68 8.80 16.29
N THR A 221 -4.74 8.17 15.11
CA THR A 221 -4.47 6.74 14.90
C THR A 221 -3.74 6.50 13.58
N TYR A 222 -2.96 5.42 13.50
CA TYR A 222 -2.25 5.03 12.27
C TYR A 222 -3.26 4.70 11.16
N GLY A 223 -3.14 5.29 9.97
CA GLY A 223 -4.06 5.00 8.86
C GLY A 223 -5.51 5.37 9.18
N ARG A 224 -5.75 6.55 9.76
CA ARG A 224 -7.09 7.08 10.08
C ARG A 224 -7.94 7.27 8.81
N GLY A 225 -7.30 7.65 7.71
CA GLY A 225 -7.94 7.89 6.44
C GLY A 225 -6.92 8.25 5.38
N ILE A 226 -7.39 8.73 4.24
CA ILE A 226 -6.57 9.06 3.09
C ILE A 226 -6.67 10.55 2.80
N ARG A 227 -5.54 11.20 2.54
CA ARG A 227 -5.45 12.53 1.96
C ARG A 227 -4.90 12.41 0.54
N LEU A 228 -5.47 13.16 -0.39
CA LEU A 228 -4.99 13.25 -1.76
C LEU A 228 -4.06 14.44 -1.87
N LEU A 229 -2.77 14.21 -2.12
CA LEU A 229 -1.83 15.28 -2.43
C LEU A 229 -1.84 15.59 -3.92
N GLU A 230 -1.86 16.87 -4.27
CA GLU A 230 -1.63 17.32 -5.64
C GLU A 230 -0.15 17.63 -5.83
N ILE A 231 0.47 17.06 -6.85
CA ILE A 231 1.87 17.23 -7.20
C ILE A 231 1.97 17.79 -8.63
N GLU A 232 2.73 18.87 -8.76
CA GLU A 232 2.95 19.58 -10.02
C GLU A 232 4.45 19.85 -10.24
N GLY A 233 4.85 20.12 -11.48
CA GLY A 233 6.20 20.60 -11.79
C GLY A 233 7.28 19.53 -11.84
N LEU A 234 6.90 18.23 -11.81
CA LEU A 234 7.84 17.12 -12.01
C LEU A 234 8.54 17.24 -13.38
N GLU A 235 7.80 17.61 -14.42
CA GLU A 235 8.31 17.79 -15.79
C GLU A 235 9.34 18.92 -15.94
N ARG A 236 9.40 19.83 -14.96
CA ARG A 236 10.38 20.92 -14.87
C ARG A 236 11.44 20.68 -13.81
N GLU A 237 11.43 19.51 -13.16
CA GLU A 237 12.28 19.18 -12.01
C GLU A 237 12.15 20.17 -10.83
N LEU A 238 11.01 20.84 -10.74
CA LEU A 238 10.67 21.77 -9.67
C LEU A 238 9.36 21.29 -9.01
N PRO A 239 9.41 20.13 -8.33
CA PRO A 239 8.24 19.51 -7.74
C PRO A 239 7.63 20.43 -6.68
N LYS A 240 6.30 20.61 -6.74
CA LYS A 240 5.53 21.28 -5.71
C LYS A 240 4.40 20.37 -5.26
N VAL A 241 4.25 20.24 -3.95
CA VAL A 241 3.15 19.50 -3.31
C VAL A 241 2.14 20.48 -2.71
N THR A 242 0.86 20.22 -2.96
CA THR A 242 -0.26 20.93 -2.33
C THR A 242 -1.17 19.90 -1.68
N PRO A 243 -1.48 20.03 -0.38
CA PRO A 243 -2.43 19.11 0.26
C PRO A 243 -3.84 19.31 -0.29
N GLY A 244 -4.45 18.25 -0.82
CA GLY A 244 -5.82 18.24 -1.33
C GLY A 244 -6.82 17.62 -0.34
N LEU A 245 -7.88 17.05 -0.91
CA LEU A 245 -9.04 16.54 -0.19
C LEU A 245 -8.76 15.26 0.61
N THR A 246 -9.57 15.01 1.63
CA THR A 246 -9.55 13.77 2.40
C THR A 246 -10.65 12.84 1.91
N VAL A 247 -10.28 11.59 1.62
CA VAL A 247 -11.22 10.53 1.27
C VAL A 247 -11.64 9.79 2.53
N SER A 248 -12.95 9.77 2.78
CA SER A 248 -13.53 9.09 3.94
C SER A 248 -13.87 7.63 3.66
N ILE A 249 -13.87 6.81 4.71
CA ILE A 249 -14.36 5.43 4.69
C ILE A 249 -15.79 5.41 4.11
N PRO A 250 -16.09 4.54 3.13
CA PRO A 250 -17.41 4.48 2.51
C PRO A 250 -18.47 4.08 3.55
N ALA A 251 -19.64 4.70 3.49
CA ALA A 251 -20.70 4.57 4.48
C ALA A 251 -21.11 3.11 4.74
N ILE A 252 -21.10 2.29 3.68
CA ILE A 252 -21.44 0.86 3.74
C ILE A 252 -20.46 0.05 4.60
N LEU A 253 -19.18 0.46 4.69
CA LEU A 253 -18.16 -0.21 5.50
C LEU A 253 -17.98 0.44 6.88
N ARG A 254 -18.26 1.75 7.00
CA ARG A 254 -18.00 2.56 8.19
C ARG A 254 -18.58 1.97 9.48
N ARG A 255 -19.78 1.37 9.44
CA ARG A 255 -20.39 0.75 10.64
C ARG A 255 -19.56 -0.41 11.19
N ARG A 256 -18.93 -1.20 10.32
CA ARG A 256 -18.16 -2.39 10.69
C ARG A 256 -16.68 -2.05 10.91
N PHE A 257 -16.16 -1.07 10.19
CA PHE A 257 -14.77 -0.65 10.20
C PHE A 257 -14.67 0.88 10.33
N PRO A 258 -14.89 1.43 11.54
CA PRO A 258 -14.98 2.87 11.75
C PRO A 258 -13.62 3.57 11.96
N ASP A 259 -12.53 2.81 12.12
CA ASP A 259 -11.31 3.29 12.77
C ASP A 259 -10.18 3.67 11.81
N GLY A 260 -10.33 3.39 10.50
CA GLY A 260 -9.29 3.72 9.53
C GLY A 260 -9.48 3.16 8.13
N MET A 261 -8.64 3.65 7.23
CA MET A 261 -8.43 3.24 5.83
C MET A 261 -7.05 3.78 5.46
N HIS A 262 -6.14 2.93 4.99
CA HIS A 262 -4.74 3.34 4.76
C HIS A 262 -4.19 2.99 3.39
N THR A 263 -4.99 2.34 2.55
CA THR A 263 -4.62 2.11 1.15
C THR A 263 -5.76 2.52 0.21
N LEU A 264 -5.39 3.15 -0.89
CA LEU A 264 -6.22 3.53 -2.03
C LEU A 264 -5.38 3.35 -3.31
N SER A 265 -5.47 2.18 -3.92
CA SER A 265 -4.64 1.79 -5.07
C SER A 265 -5.47 1.53 -6.33
N ALA A 266 -4.93 1.92 -7.48
CA ALA A 266 -5.57 1.67 -8.76
C ALA A 266 -5.29 0.24 -9.22
N ALA A 267 -6.28 -0.40 -9.84
CA ALA A 267 -6.15 -1.69 -10.50
C ALA A 267 -7.05 -1.70 -11.75
N GLY A 268 -6.66 -0.96 -12.79
CA GLY A 268 -7.42 -0.85 -14.03
C GLY A 268 -8.83 -0.28 -13.80
N GLN A 269 -9.84 -1.11 -14.05
CA GLN A 269 -11.26 -0.74 -13.94
C GLN A 269 -11.81 -0.76 -12.50
N VAL A 270 -10.98 -1.14 -11.52
CA VAL A 270 -11.35 -1.15 -10.11
C VAL A 270 -10.33 -0.41 -9.27
N THR A 271 -10.72 -0.07 -8.06
CA THR A 271 -9.84 0.51 -7.04
C THR A 271 -9.84 -0.40 -5.83
N LEU A 272 -8.68 -0.62 -5.25
CA LEU A 272 -8.53 -1.42 -4.05
C LEU A 272 -8.34 -0.50 -2.85
N ILE A 273 -9.05 -0.83 -1.78
CA ILE A 273 -8.95 -0.14 -0.49
C ILE A 273 -8.83 -1.16 0.62
N ASP A 274 -8.46 -0.69 1.80
CA ASP A 274 -8.71 -1.41 3.03
C ASP A 274 -9.38 -0.54 4.09
N VAL A 275 -9.95 -1.19 5.10
CA VAL A 275 -10.63 -0.52 6.20
C VAL A 275 -10.29 -1.19 7.52
N LYS A 276 -10.24 -0.39 8.59
CA LYS A 276 -9.81 -0.82 9.92
C LYS A 276 -10.93 -0.82 10.93
N LYS A 277 -10.91 -1.82 11.80
CA LYS A 277 -11.53 -1.76 13.12
C LYS A 277 -10.49 -2.02 14.20
N ILE A 278 -10.53 -1.27 15.29
CA ILE A 278 -9.74 -1.53 16.49
C ILE A 278 -10.56 -2.44 17.40
N GLY A 279 -10.11 -3.67 17.57
CA GLY A 279 -10.62 -4.61 18.57
C GLY A 279 -10.09 -4.26 19.96
N LEU A 280 -10.98 -4.26 20.95
CA LEU A 280 -10.63 -4.13 22.35
C LEU A 280 -10.66 -5.49 23.04
N GLY A 281 -9.57 -5.89 23.67
CA GLY A 281 -9.52 -7.11 24.48
C GLY A 281 -8.13 -7.71 24.60
N PRO A 282 -7.97 -8.66 25.53
CA PRO A 282 -6.65 -9.12 25.94
C PRO A 282 -6.11 -10.26 25.06
N LYS A 283 -6.91 -10.80 24.13
CA LYS A 283 -6.58 -12.00 23.35
C LYS A 283 -5.18 -11.93 22.70
N ARG A 284 -4.86 -10.82 22.03
CA ARG A 284 -3.53 -10.63 21.40
C ARG A 284 -2.42 -10.53 22.44
N ASP A 285 -2.66 -9.82 23.55
CA ASP A 285 -1.63 -9.66 24.58
C ASP A 285 -1.35 -10.98 25.32
N LEU A 286 -2.37 -11.80 25.58
CA LEU A 286 -2.19 -13.18 26.06
C LEU A 286 -1.36 -14.01 25.08
N LEU A 287 -1.61 -13.84 23.77
CA LEU A 287 -0.85 -14.53 22.74
C LEU A 287 0.62 -14.09 22.72
N ASN A 288 0.86 -12.77 22.81
CA ASN A 288 2.21 -12.21 22.92
C ASN A 288 2.92 -12.75 24.18
N MET A 289 2.21 -12.84 25.30
CA MET A 289 2.74 -13.36 26.57
C MET A 289 3.09 -14.85 26.47
N LYS A 290 2.20 -15.68 25.91
CA LYS A 290 2.47 -17.12 25.70
C LYS A 290 3.76 -17.34 24.89
N ARG A 291 3.98 -16.59 23.80
CA ARG A 291 5.21 -16.69 23.02
C ARG A 291 6.46 -16.32 23.81
N ARG A 292 6.40 -15.25 24.62
CA ARG A 292 7.54 -14.82 25.46
C ARG A 292 7.89 -15.85 26.53
N ILE A 293 6.91 -16.58 27.04
CA ILE A 293 7.10 -17.56 28.13
C ILE A 293 7.54 -18.92 27.59
N PHE A 294 6.89 -19.42 26.54
CA PHE A 294 7.06 -20.81 26.10
C PHE A 294 8.05 -20.97 24.95
N GLY A 295 8.51 -19.87 24.34
CA GLY A 295 9.32 -19.92 23.13
C GLY A 295 8.49 -20.42 21.94
N ALA A 296 8.71 -19.82 20.78
CA ALA A 296 8.43 -20.45 19.49
C ALA A 296 9.77 -20.57 18.78
#